data_AF-A0A542ATV8-F1
#
_entry.id   AF-A0A542ATV8-F1
#
_cell.length_a   1.000
_cell.length_b   1.000
_cell.length_c   1.000
_cell.angle_alpha   90.00
_cell.angle_beta   90.00
_cell.angle_gamma   90.00
#
_symmetry.space_group_name_H-M   'P 1'
#
loop_
_entity.id
_entity.type
_entity.pdbx_description
1 polymer ?
#
loop_
_entity_poly.entity_id
_entity_poly.type
_entity_poly.pdbx_seq_one_letter_code
_entity_poly.pdbx_strand_id
1 'polypeptide(L)'
;METTSTNENCTTGRTKLLALWTTLWVTSLAVVVFGNLYLWSGNNTITTILLIINLLIGVGMIIAYIKHLKILDELQRKIHLEAMGLALGIALILGISYSTMDVTNLINFDAEISHLVIVIGLSYFAGVVIGQFRYR
;
A
#
# COMPACT_ATOMS: atom_id res chain seq x y z
N MET A 1 33.11 28.25 -9.31
CA MET A 1 31.76 27.94 -9.84
C MET A 1 31.84 26.52 -10.41
N GLU A 2 30.77 25.73 -10.32
CA GLU A 2 30.66 24.28 -10.63
C GLU A 2 30.94 23.28 -9.50
N THR A 3 29.92 23.03 -8.67
CA THR A 3 29.66 21.72 -8.04
C THR A 3 28.18 21.60 -7.65
N THR A 4 27.24 21.76 -8.61
CA THR A 4 25.79 21.66 -8.32
C THR A 4 25.00 20.77 -9.29
N SER A 5 25.63 20.00 -10.19
CA SER A 5 24.92 19.22 -11.22
C SER A 5 24.86 17.70 -10.99
N THR A 6 25.54 17.14 -9.99
CA THR A 6 25.62 15.67 -9.82
C THR A 6 24.51 15.06 -8.95
N ASN A 7 23.70 15.85 -8.25
CA ASN A 7 22.77 15.34 -7.24
C ASN A 7 21.30 15.16 -7.68
N GLU A 8 20.85 15.78 -8.77
CA GLU A 8 19.43 15.67 -9.20
C GLU A 8 19.09 14.33 -9.88
N ASN A 9 20.09 13.64 -10.42
CA ASN A 9 19.89 12.33 -11.06
C ASN A 9 19.65 11.20 -10.04
N CYS A 10 20.16 11.34 -8.81
CA CYS A 10 20.10 10.28 -7.79
C CYS A 10 18.74 10.23 -7.07
N THR A 11 18.04 11.37 -6.96
CA THR A 11 16.68 11.46 -6.38
C THR A 11 15.63 11.06 -7.41
N THR A 12 15.72 11.57 -8.64
CA THR A 12 14.78 11.28 -9.74
C THR A 12 14.78 9.80 -10.13
N GLY A 13 15.95 9.15 -10.13
CA GLY A 13 16.06 7.72 -10.42
C GLY A 13 15.34 6.82 -9.41
N ARG A 14 15.26 7.24 -8.14
CA ARG A 14 14.63 6.43 -7.07
C ARG A 14 13.12 6.61 -6.99
N THR A 15 12.59 7.79 -7.35
CA THR A 15 11.15 7.97 -7.53
C THR A 15 10.66 7.18 -8.75
N LYS A 16 11.44 7.15 -9.84
CA LYS A 16 11.19 6.26 -10.98
C LYS A 16 11.25 4.78 -10.58
N LEU A 17 12.17 4.41 -9.69
CA LEU A 17 12.27 3.06 -9.15
C LEU A 17 11.03 2.68 -8.32
N LEU A 18 10.51 3.59 -7.49
CA LEU A 18 9.26 3.37 -6.75
C LEU A 18 8.06 3.19 -7.70
N ALA A 19 7.96 4.05 -8.73
CA ALA A 19 6.92 3.92 -9.75
C ALA A 19 7.03 2.58 -10.51
N LEU A 20 8.26 2.12 -10.79
CA LEU A 20 8.49 0.83 -11.42
C LEU A 20 8.07 -0.32 -10.49
N TRP A 21 8.46 -0.29 -9.21
CA TRP A 21 8.07 -1.32 -8.24
C TRP A 21 6.56 -1.40 -8.00
N THR A 22 5.89 -0.26 -7.91
CA THR A 22 4.43 -0.20 -7.75
C THR A 22 3.73 -0.70 -9.02
N THR A 23 4.18 -0.28 -10.20
CA THR A 23 3.64 -0.76 -11.48
C THR A 23 3.88 -2.26 -11.65
N LEU A 24 5.07 -2.76 -11.31
CA LEU A 24 5.42 -4.17 -11.37
C LEU A 24 4.54 -5.00 -10.43
N TRP A 25 4.34 -4.52 -9.20
CA TRP A 25 3.47 -5.20 -8.24
C TRP A 25 2.01 -5.23 -8.71
N VAL A 26 1.44 -4.09 -9.14
CA VAL A 26 0.06 -4.02 -9.66
C VAL A 26 -0.11 -4.90 -10.91
N THR A 27 0.88 -4.90 -11.82
CA THR A 27 0.85 -5.75 -13.02
C THR A 27 0.87 -7.22 -12.63
N SER A 28 1.71 -7.62 -11.67
CA SER A 28 1.74 -9.00 -11.19
C SER A 28 0.42 -9.42 -10.54
N LEU A 29 -0.24 -8.52 -9.79
CA LEU A 29 -1.56 -8.77 -9.22
C LEU A 29 -2.61 -8.96 -10.32
N ALA A 30 -2.60 -8.10 -11.34
CA ALA A 30 -3.46 -8.22 -12.50
C ALA A 30 -3.26 -9.56 -13.21
N VAL A 31 -2.02 -10.01 -13.40
CA VAL A 31 -1.72 -11.33 -13.98
C VAL A 31 -2.26 -12.47 -13.12
N VAL A 32 -2.18 -12.39 -11.79
CA VAL A 32 -2.76 -13.43 -10.91
C VAL A 32 -4.27 -13.49 -11.06
N VAL A 33 -4.96 -12.35 -10.97
CA VAL A 33 -6.43 -12.27 -11.02
C VAL A 33 -6.95 -12.64 -12.41
N PHE A 34 -6.48 -11.97 -13.46
CA PHE A 34 -6.93 -12.22 -14.83
C PHE A 34 -6.40 -13.53 -15.39
N GLY A 35 -5.19 -13.95 -15.01
CA GLY A 35 -4.66 -15.25 -15.42
C GLY A 35 -5.48 -16.39 -14.84
N ASN A 36 -5.86 -16.33 -13.56
CA ASN A 36 -6.72 -17.32 -12.93
C ASN A 36 -8.09 -17.42 -13.63
N LEU A 37 -8.65 -16.27 -14.04
CA LEU A 37 -9.97 -16.18 -14.67
C LEU A 37 -9.97 -16.65 -16.14
N TYR A 38 -8.93 -16.32 -16.92
CA TYR A 38 -8.95 -16.47 -18.38
C TYR A 38 -7.93 -17.46 -18.97
N LEU A 39 -6.77 -17.67 -18.33
CA LEU A 39 -5.66 -18.44 -18.95
C LEU A 39 -5.61 -19.90 -18.50
N TRP A 40 -5.77 -20.17 -17.20
CA TRP A 40 -5.57 -21.51 -16.63
C TRP A 40 -6.79 -22.08 -15.90
N SER A 41 -8.00 -21.58 -16.20
CA SER A 41 -9.30 -22.16 -15.82
C SER A 41 -9.40 -22.59 -14.35
N GLY A 42 -8.91 -21.77 -13.42
CA GLY A 42 -8.97 -22.09 -11.99
C GLY A 42 -8.02 -23.20 -11.53
N ASN A 43 -6.89 -23.45 -12.20
CA ASN A 43 -5.88 -24.38 -11.69
C ASN A 43 -5.23 -23.82 -10.41
N ASN A 44 -5.68 -24.32 -9.26
CA ASN A 44 -5.28 -23.85 -7.93
C ASN A 44 -3.75 -23.86 -7.71
N THR A 45 -3.02 -24.80 -8.31
CA THR A 45 -1.56 -24.91 -8.12
C THR A 45 -0.83 -23.73 -8.76
N ILE A 46 -1.19 -23.37 -9.98
CA ILE A 46 -0.57 -22.25 -10.72
C ILE A 46 -0.90 -20.93 -10.03
N THR A 47 -2.18 -20.73 -9.67
CA THR A 47 -2.63 -19.52 -8.98
C THR A 47 -1.94 -19.34 -7.63
N THR A 48 -1.74 -20.42 -6.86
CA THR A 48 -1.02 -20.36 -5.58
C THR A 48 0.44 -19.94 -5.75
N ILE A 49 1.15 -20.51 -6.74
CA ILE A 49 2.55 -20.16 -7.01
C ILE A 49 2.67 -18.68 -7.41
N LEU A 50 1.80 -18.21 -8.31
CA LEU A 50 1.78 -16.81 -8.75
C LEU A 50 1.42 -15.85 -7.61
N LEU A 51 0.52 -16.23 -6.71
CA LEU A 51 0.18 -15.44 -5.53
C LEU A 51 1.40 -15.28 -4.61
N ILE A 52 2.17 -16.35 -4.38
CA ILE A 52 3.41 -16.29 -3.59
C ILE A 52 4.41 -15.33 -4.26
N ILE A 53 4.59 -15.41 -5.58
CA ILE A 53 5.47 -14.50 -6.32
C ILE A 53 4.99 -13.05 -6.21
N ASN A 54 3.68 -12.80 -6.33
CA ASN A 54 3.09 -11.47 -6.16
C ASN A 54 3.37 -10.91 -4.76
N LEU A 55 3.25 -11.72 -3.71
CA LEU A 55 3.57 -11.33 -2.34
C LEU A 55 5.06 -10.96 -2.19
N LEU A 56 5.98 -11.74 -2.77
CA LEU A 56 7.41 -11.42 -2.75
C LEU A 56 7.72 -10.08 -3.45
N ILE A 57 7.08 -9.82 -4.60
CA ILE A 57 7.19 -8.52 -5.29
C ILE A 57 6.61 -7.41 -4.42
N GLY A 58 5.52 -7.67 -3.71
CA GLY A 58 4.90 -6.74 -2.75
C GLY A 58 5.84 -6.35 -1.62
N VAL A 59 6.58 -7.29 -1.05
CA VAL A 59 7.62 -7.00 -0.05
C VAL A 59 8.71 -6.09 -0.63
N GLY A 60 9.15 -6.35 -1.87
CA GLY A 60 10.08 -5.47 -2.58
C GLY A 60 9.56 -4.03 -2.74
N MET A 61 8.28 -3.89 -3.11
CA MET A 61 7.58 -2.61 -3.22
C MET A 61 7.53 -1.87 -1.88
N ILE A 62 7.23 -2.55 -0.77
CA ILE A 62 7.22 -1.95 0.58
C ILE A 62 8.61 -1.41 0.94
N ILE A 63 9.68 -2.17 0.68
CA ILE A 63 11.06 -1.71 0.96
C ILE A 63 11.39 -0.47 0.12
N ALA A 64 11.00 -0.45 -1.16
CA ALA A 64 11.17 0.71 -2.02
C ALA A 64 10.41 1.94 -1.50
N TYR A 65 9.17 1.74 -1.00
CA TYR A 65 8.36 2.80 -0.39
C TYR A 65 8.99 3.37 0.88
N ILE A 66 9.45 2.51 1.80
CA ILE A 66 10.16 2.95 3.02
C ILE A 66 11.41 3.75 2.65
N LYS A 67 12.17 3.31 1.64
CA LYS A 67 13.35 4.03 1.16
C LYS A 67 12.99 5.40 0.59
N HIS A 68 11.86 5.52 -0.10
CA HIS A 68 11.37 6.79 -0.61
C HIS A 68 10.98 7.74 0.54
N LEU A 69 10.24 7.28 1.54
CA LEU A 69 9.87 8.11 2.70
C LEU A 69 11.07 8.64 3.49
N LYS A 70 12.17 7.88 3.55
CA LYS A 70 13.40 8.31 4.23
C LYS A 70 14.11 9.48 3.53
N ILE A 71 13.83 9.71 2.25
CA ILE A 71 14.43 10.80 1.45
C ILE A 71 13.62 12.10 1.61
N LEU A 72 12.35 12.01 2.03
CA LEU A 72 11.55 13.19 2.34
C LEU A 72 12.19 13.99 3.47
N ASP A 73 11.87 15.28 3.51
CA ASP A 73 12.26 16.14 4.63
C ASP A 73 11.67 15.62 5.95
N GLU A 74 12.21 16.10 7.07
CA GLU A 74 11.82 15.61 8.39
C GLU A 74 10.34 15.87 8.71
N LEU A 75 9.80 16.99 8.22
CA LEU A 75 8.44 17.44 8.45
C LEU A 75 7.44 16.54 7.70
N GLN A 76 7.62 16.34 6.40
CA GLN A 76 6.79 15.46 5.58
C GLN A 76 6.89 14.01 6.06
N ARG A 77 8.10 13.52 6.40
CA ARG A 77 8.27 12.18 6.96
C ARG A 77 7.48 12.02 8.26
N LYS A 78 7.50 13.02 9.14
CA LYS A 78 6.74 13.02 10.39
C LYS A 78 5.23 12.96 10.12
N ILE A 79 4.71 13.80 9.22
CA ILE A 79 3.29 13.79 8.84
C ILE A 79 2.87 12.41 8.32
N HIS A 80 3.65 11.81 7.42
CA HIS A 80 3.33 10.50 6.89
C HIS A 80 3.36 9.40 7.96
N LEU A 81 4.33 9.42 8.89
CA LEU A 81 4.41 8.45 9.97
C LEU A 81 3.26 8.58 10.97
N GLU A 82 2.88 9.81 11.35
CA GLU A 82 1.71 10.05 12.21
C GLU A 82 0.42 9.59 11.53
N ALA A 83 0.24 9.89 10.24
CA ALA A 83 -0.91 9.45 9.47
C ALA A 83 -0.97 7.91 9.32
N MET A 84 0.18 7.24 9.14
CA MET A 84 0.24 5.77 9.13
C MET A 84 -0.11 5.18 10.48
N GLY A 85 0.35 5.78 11.59
CA GLY A 85 0.01 5.34 12.94
C GLY A 85 -1.49 5.43 13.19
N LEU A 86 -2.13 6.52 12.77
CA LEU A 86 -3.57 6.70 12.85
C LEU A 86 -4.32 5.64 12.02
N ALA A 87 -3.92 5.45 10.75
CA ALA A 87 -4.53 4.49 9.85
C ALA A 87 -4.39 3.04 10.37
N LEU A 88 -3.25 2.68 10.94
CA LEU A 88 -3.03 1.37 11.57
C LEU A 88 -3.92 1.16 12.80
N GLY A 89 -4.08 2.18 13.66
CA GLY A 89 -4.97 2.10 14.82
C GLY A 89 -6.42 1.87 14.39
N ILE A 90 -6.90 2.62 13.40
CA ILE A 90 -8.24 2.47 12.83
C ILE A 90 -8.41 1.10 12.17
N ALA A 91 -7.41 0.64 11.41
CA ALA A 91 -7.40 -0.68 10.77
C ALA A 91 -7.59 -1.80 11.78
N LEU A 92 -6.89 -1.74 12.93
CA LEU A 92 -6.98 -2.77 13.96
C LEU A 92 -8.35 -2.77 14.65
N ILE A 93 -8.83 -1.60 15.09
CA ILE A 93 -10.11 -1.48 15.79
C ILE A 93 -11.24 -1.95 14.86
N LEU A 94 -11.31 -1.38 13.64
CA LEU A 94 -12.37 -1.73 12.70
C LEU A 94 -12.21 -3.14 12.16
N GLY A 95 -11.00 -3.60 11.86
CA GLY A 95 -10.76 -4.95 11.34
C GLY A 95 -11.21 -6.03 12.30
N ILE A 96 -10.89 -5.89 13.60
CA ILE A 96 -11.33 -6.85 14.63
C ILE A 96 -12.85 -6.74 14.86
N SER A 97 -13.40 -5.53 14.94
CA SER A 97 -14.85 -5.34 15.11
C SER A 97 -15.64 -5.89 13.91
N TYR A 98 -15.14 -5.69 12.69
CA TYR A 98 -15.76 -6.17 11.46
C TYR A 98 -15.71 -7.68 11.36
N SER A 99 -14.55 -8.28 11.67
CA SER A 99 -14.42 -9.74 11.75
C SER A 99 -15.33 -10.35 12.83
N THR A 100 -15.47 -9.71 13.99
CA THR A 100 -16.35 -10.18 15.07
C THR A 100 -17.83 -10.08 14.67
N MET A 101 -18.21 -9.02 13.95
CA MET A 101 -19.56 -8.79 13.47
C MET A 101 -20.02 -9.84 12.46
N ASP A 102 -19.10 -10.26 11.57
CA ASP A 102 -19.32 -11.36 10.62
C ASP A 102 -19.54 -12.70 11.36
N VAL A 103 -18.66 -13.03 12.31
CA VAL A 103 -18.76 -14.26 13.12
C VAL A 103 -20.04 -14.30 13.97
N THR A 104 -20.51 -13.16 14.45
CA THR A 104 -21.71 -13.06 15.29
C THR A 104 -23.02 -12.97 14.49
N ASN A 105 -22.95 -12.96 13.15
CA ASN A 105 -24.11 -12.88 12.26
C ASN A 105 -25.04 -11.69 12.58
N LEU A 106 -24.48 -10.61 13.13
CA LEU A 106 -25.25 -9.43 13.54
C LEU A 106 -25.75 -8.61 12.34
N ILE A 107 -25.18 -8.84 11.16
CA ILE A 107 -25.46 -8.10 9.93
C ILE A 107 -25.54 -9.09 8.75
N ASN A 108 -26.57 -8.91 7.90
CA ASN A 108 -26.81 -9.70 6.68
C ASN A 108 -25.94 -9.27 5.48
N PHE A 109 -24.91 -8.46 5.70
CA PHE A 109 -24.00 -7.99 4.64
C PHE A 109 -22.68 -8.75 4.74
N ASP A 110 -22.21 -9.29 3.62
CA ASP A 110 -20.93 -9.99 3.56
C ASP A 110 -19.78 -9.06 3.96
N ALA A 111 -18.96 -9.55 4.89
CA ALA A 111 -17.82 -8.81 5.40
C ALA A 111 -16.66 -8.78 4.38
N GLU A 112 -16.79 -7.95 3.33
CA GLU A 112 -15.75 -7.87 2.30
C GLU A 112 -14.58 -6.96 2.73
N ILE A 113 -13.36 -7.47 2.54
CA ILE A 113 -12.09 -6.77 2.85
C ILE A 113 -11.99 -5.40 2.15
N SER A 114 -12.66 -5.24 1.01
CA SER A 114 -12.71 -3.99 0.24
C SER A 114 -13.16 -2.79 1.09
N HIS A 115 -14.18 -2.97 1.94
CA HIS A 115 -14.69 -1.91 2.82
C HIS A 115 -13.64 -1.44 3.83
N LEU A 116 -12.93 -2.38 4.46
CA LEU A 116 -11.86 -2.06 5.41
C LEU A 116 -10.73 -1.29 4.72
N VAL A 117 -10.30 -1.72 3.53
CA VAL A 117 -9.24 -1.05 2.78
C VAL A 117 -9.61 0.40 2.44
N ILE A 118 -10.87 0.66 2.06
CA ILE A 118 -11.35 2.02 1.78
C ILE A 118 -11.24 2.89 3.03
N VAL A 119 -11.69 2.41 4.19
CA VAL A 119 -11.66 3.19 5.44
C VAL A 119 -10.22 3.48 5.88
N ILE A 120 -9.31 2.51 5.74
CA ILE A 120 -7.88 2.69 6.03
C ILE A 120 -7.28 3.76 5.09
N GLY A 121 -7.61 3.71 3.80
CA GLY A 121 -7.16 4.71 2.83
C GLY A 121 -7.66 6.12 3.16
N LEU A 122 -8.95 6.27 3.49
CA LEU A 122 -9.54 7.55 3.86
C LEU A 122 -8.96 8.11 5.16
N SER A 123 -8.78 7.27 6.17
CA SER A 123 -8.19 7.70 7.44
C SER A 123 -6.73 8.13 7.31
N TYR A 124 -5.94 7.40 6.53
CA TYR A 124 -4.59 7.82 6.17
C TYR A 124 -4.59 9.17 5.46
N PHE A 125 -5.43 9.33 4.42
CA PHE A 125 -5.51 10.57 3.66
C PHE A 125 -5.91 11.75 4.54
N ALA A 126 -6.92 11.59 5.38
CA ALA A 126 -7.33 12.59 6.36
C ALA A 126 -6.17 12.94 7.30
N GLY A 127 -5.44 11.95 7.81
CA GLY A 127 -4.27 12.16 8.67
C GLY A 127 -3.18 12.98 7.99
N VAL A 128 -2.87 12.68 6.72
CA VAL A 128 -1.89 13.45 5.92
C VAL A 128 -2.37 14.88 5.73
N VAL A 129 -3.62 15.09 5.30
CA VAL A 129 -4.19 16.42 5.05
C VAL A 129 -4.19 17.28 6.31
N ILE A 130 -4.63 16.73 7.44
CA ILE A 130 -4.61 17.42 8.75
C ILE A 130 -3.18 17.76 9.16
N GLY A 131 -2.23 16.85 8.96
CA GLY A 131 -0.81 17.10 9.21
C GLY A 131 -0.26 18.24 8.36
N GLN A 132 -0.58 18.28 7.05
CA GLN A 132 -0.17 19.37 6.17
C GLN A 132 -0.75 20.73 6.61
N PHE A 133 -2.01 20.77 7.05
CA PHE A 133 -2.62 22.00 7.54
C PHE A 133 -2.05 22.50 8.87
N ARG A 134 -1.64 21.59 9.75
CA ARG A 134 -1.10 21.93 11.08
C ARG A 134 0.35 22.44 11.05
N TYR A 135 1.12 22.03 10.05
CA TYR A 135 2.54 22.38 9.91
C TYR A 135 2.82 23.41 8.80
N ARG A 136 1.77 23.99 8.22
CA ARG A 136 1.83 25.23 7.43
C ARG A 136 1.82 26.45 8.33
#